data_AF-A0AAD5NNR8-F1
#
_entry.id   AF-A0AAD5NNR8-F1
#
_cell.length_a   1.000
_cell.length_b   1.000
_cell.length_c   1.000
_cell.angle_alpha   90.00
_cell.angle_beta   90.00
_cell.angle_gamma   90.00
#
_symmetry.space_group_name_H-M   'P 1'
#
loop_
_entity.id
_entity.type
_entity.pdbx_description
1 polymer ?
#
loop_
_entity_poly.entity_id
_entity_poly.type
_entity_poly.pdbx_seq_one_letter_code
_entity_poly.pdbx_strand_id
1 'polypeptide(L)'
;METSDVIREENKVMKLYALGDFGEESNRGSWSSTSLDHPATFDKIAMDPILKQNLIDDLDRFVRRREFYRRVGKAWKRGYLLYGPHGTGKSSLISSMANYLKFNVYDLELASIHSNSKLRSLLVSTSNRSILVIEDIDCSIELQDRQSS
;
A
#
# COMPACT_ATOMS: atom_id res chain seq x y z
N MET A 1 -8.06 -28.37 4.23
CA MET A 1 -7.58 -27.11 4.83
C MET A 1 -8.23 -25.87 4.19
N GLU A 2 -9.14 -25.99 3.20
CA GLU A 2 -9.57 -24.84 2.38
C GLU A 2 -10.73 -23.99 2.91
N THR A 3 -11.67 -24.54 3.68
CA THR A 3 -12.92 -23.81 3.99
C THR A 3 -12.75 -22.74 5.07
N SER A 4 -11.79 -22.92 5.99
CA SER A 4 -11.59 -22.04 7.14
C SER A 4 -10.87 -20.74 6.78
N ASP A 5 -9.92 -20.79 5.85
CA ASP A 5 -9.14 -19.61 5.43
C ASP A 5 -9.97 -18.70 4.50
N VAL A 6 -10.84 -19.27 3.66
CA VAL A 6 -11.76 -18.52 2.79
C VAL A 6 -12.76 -17.70 3.60
N ILE A 7 -13.39 -18.30 4.61
CA ILE A 7 -14.35 -17.60 5.50
C ILE A 7 -13.67 -16.48 6.31
N ARG A 8 -12.40 -16.68 6.67
CA ARG A 8 -11.61 -15.70 7.42
C ARG A 8 -11.18 -14.52 6.55
N GLU A 9 -11.02 -14.72 5.25
CA GLU A 9 -10.69 -13.69 4.28
C GLU A 9 -11.90 -12.86 3.85
N GLU A 10 -13.08 -13.46 3.75
CA GLU A 10 -14.32 -12.75 3.43
C GLU A 10 -14.72 -11.74 4.51
N ASN A 11 -14.51 -12.09 5.79
CA ASN A 11 -14.83 -11.22 6.95
C ASN A 11 -13.63 -10.40 7.45
N LYS A 12 -12.55 -10.29 6.68
CA LYS A 12 -11.36 -9.56 7.11
C LYS A 12 -11.60 -8.06 7.09
N VAL A 13 -11.65 -7.46 8.28
CA VAL A 13 -11.54 -6.00 8.45
C VAL A 13 -10.12 -5.59 8.09
N MET A 14 -9.98 -4.76 7.06
CA MET A 14 -8.69 -4.22 6.66
C MET A 14 -8.24 -3.14 7.64
N LYS A 15 -6.94 -2.99 7.79
CA LYS A 15 -6.35 -1.95 8.64
C LYS A 15 -5.55 -0.97 7.79
N LEU A 16 -5.67 0.31 8.14
CA LEU A 16 -4.78 1.36 7.70
C LEU A 16 -3.73 1.56 8.78
N TYR A 17 -2.47 1.46 8.39
CA TYR A 17 -1.32 1.71 9.25
C TYR A 17 -0.68 3.02 8.84
N ALA A 18 -0.50 3.92 9.79
CA ALA A 18 0.22 5.17 9.61
C ALA A 18 1.28 5.29 10.71
N LEU A 19 2.30 6.11 10.47
CA LEU A 19 3.29 6.42 11.50
C LEU A 19 2.59 7.22 12.62
N GLY A 20 2.38 6.59 13.77
CA GLY A 20 1.65 7.21 14.87
C GLY A 20 2.57 7.80 15.93
N ASP A 21 2.25 9.03 16.35
CA ASP A 21 2.73 9.66 17.59
C ASP A 21 1.63 9.57 18.69
N PHE A 22 0.92 8.44 18.74
CA PHE A 22 -0.12 8.20 19.72
C PHE A 22 0.52 7.72 21.04
N GLY A 23 0.99 8.70 21.83
CA GLY A 23 1.11 8.62 23.29
C GLY A 23 1.90 7.45 23.87
N GLU A 24 3.23 7.59 23.90
CA GLU A 24 4.19 7.18 24.95
C GLU A 24 5.58 7.31 24.31
N GLU A 25 6.51 8.01 24.98
CA GLU A 25 7.86 8.30 24.45
C GLU A 25 8.68 7.05 24.05
N SER A 26 8.24 5.86 24.49
CA SER A 26 8.85 4.56 24.23
C SER A 26 8.52 3.97 22.84
N ASN A 27 7.45 4.42 22.15
CA ASN A 27 6.96 3.79 20.92
C ASN A 27 7.05 4.69 19.66
N ARG A 28 7.88 5.75 19.70
CA ARG A 28 8.07 6.66 18.56
C ARG A 28 8.52 5.90 17.32
N GLY A 29 7.56 5.70 16.41
CA GLY A 29 7.71 5.15 15.08
C GLY A 29 7.59 3.63 14.95
N SER A 30 6.71 3.02 15.73
CA SER A 30 6.02 1.80 15.29
C SER A 30 4.80 2.16 14.44
N TRP A 31 4.32 1.21 13.63
CA TRP A 31 3.06 1.35 12.92
C TRP A 31 1.89 1.47 13.91
N SER A 32 1.09 2.52 13.78
CA SER A 32 -0.20 2.66 14.45
C SER A 32 -1.31 2.27 13.49
N SER A 33 -2.34 1.55 13.95
CA SER A 33 -3.38 1.00 13.07
C SER A 33 -4.76 1.50 13.42
N THR A 34 -5.56 1.81 12.40
CA THR A 34 -7.01 2.03 12.51
C THR A 34 -7.76 1.12 11.53
N SER A 35 -9.06 0.92 11.76
CA SER A 35 -9.91 0.18 10.82
C SER A 35 -10.03 0.95 9.52
N LEU A 36 -9.73 0.30 8.39
CA LEU A 36 -9.91 0.85 7.06
C LEU A 36 -11.30 0.45 6.55
N ASP A 37 -12.26 1.35 6.70
CA ASP A 37 -13.61 1.23 6.14
C ASP A 37 -13.79 2.29 5.04
N HIS A 38 -13.17 2.06 3.89
CA HIS A 38 -13.27 2.97 2.75
C HIS A 38 -14.31 2.46 1.75
N PRO A 39 -15.32 3.25 1.34
CA PRO A 39 -16.39 2.78 0.45
C PRO A 39 -15.96 2.62 -1.02
N ALA A 40 -14.66 2.72 -1.35
CA ALA A 40 -14.20 2.80 -2.74
C ALA A 40 -14.08 1.39 -3.33
N THR A 41 -14.67 1.21 -4.51
CA THR A 41 -14.55 -0.01 -5.30
C THR A 41 -14.18 0.38 -6.72
N PHE A 42 -13.66 -0.57 -7.50
CA PHE A 42 -13.33 -0.31 -8.91
C PHE A 42 -14.52 0.22 -9.72
N ASP A 43 -15.76 -0.12 -9.35
CA ASP A 43 -16.98 0.38 -9.98
C ASP A 43 -17.18 1.88 -9.76
N LYS A 44 -16.76 2.40 -8.61
CA LYS A 44 -16.88 3.82 -8.23
C LYS A 44 -15.74 4.68 -8.76
N ILE A 45 -14.69 4.08 -9.31
CA ILE A 45 -13.55 4.81 -9.88
C ILE A 45 -13.85 5.17 -11.34
N ALA A 46 -13.83 6.47 -11.64
CA ALA A 46 -13.87 6.98 -13.01
C ALA A 46 -12.47 6.94 -13.62
N MET A 47 -12.25 6.04 -14.58
CA MET A 47 -11.01 5.92 -15.36
C MET A 47 -11.30 5.18 -16.67
N ASP A 48 -10.33 5.15 -17.58
CA ASP A 48 -10.43 4.38 -18.81
C ASP A 48 -10.78 2.89 -18.53
N PRO A 49 -11.84 2.33 -19.13
CA PRO A 49 -12.27 0.96 -18.85
C PRO A 49 -11.22 -0.09 -19.18
N ILE A 50 -10.43 0.11 -20.24
CA ILE A 50 -9.39 -0.83 -20.66
C ILE A 50 -8.26 -0.83 -19.63
N LEU A 51 -7.84 0.36 -19.19
CA LEU A 51 -6.84 0.51 -18.13
C LEU A 51 -7.32 -0.09 -16.80
N LYS A 52 -8.60 0.11 -16.45
CA LYS A 52 -9.21 -0.49 -15.26
C LYS A 52 -9.13 -2.01 -15.31
N GLN A 53 -9.55 -2.61 -16.42
CA GLN A 53 -9.53 -4.07 -16.59
C GLN A 53 -8.09 -4.61 -16.53
N ASN A 54 -7.15 -3.97 -17.22
CA ASN A 54 -5.75 -4.36 -17.20
C ASN A 54 -5.15 -4.34 -15.78
N LEU A 55 -5.53 -3.35 -14.96
CA LEU A 55 -5.11 -3.28 -13.57
C LEU A 55 -5.70 -4.43 -12.74
N ILE A 56 -7.01 -4.69 -12.87
CA ILE A 56 -7.68 -5.80 -12.17
C ILE A 56 -7.03 -7.13 -12.54
N ASP A 57 -6.83 -7.40 -13.84
CA ASP A 57 -6.22 -8.63 -14.34
C ASP A 57 -4.80 -8.84 -13.80
N ASP A 58 -4.04 -7.75 -13.67
CA ASP A 58 -2.69 -7.78 -13.12
C ASP A 58 -2.68 -8.08 -11.61
N LEU A 59 -3.60 -7.49 -10.84
CA LEU A 59 -3.77 -7.78 -9.42
C LEU A 59 -4.12 -9.25 -9.18
N ASP A 60 -5.06 -9.75 -9.97
CA ASP A 60 -5.46 -11.15 -10.02
C ASP A 60 -4.29 -12.08 -10.32
N ARG A 61 -3.51 -11.74 -11.35
CA ARG A 61 -2.31 -12.48 -11.74
C ARG A 61 -1.23 -12.43 -10.66
N PHE A 62 -1.09 -11.31 -9.96
CA PHE A 62 -0.16 -11.16 -8.85
C PHE A 62 -0.51 -12.10 -7.69
N VAL A 63 -1.79 -12.16 -7.30
CA VAL A 63 -2.26 -13.05 -6.23
C VAL A 63 -2.07 -14.52 -6.59
N ARG A 64 -2.51 -14.93 -7.79
CA ARG A 64 -2.41 -16.34 -8.24
C ARG A 64 -0.99 -16.86 -8.37
N ARG A 65 0.01 -15.98 -8.49
CA ARG A 65 1.41 -16.37 -8.73
C ARG A 65 2.27 -16.47 -7.46
N ARG A 66 1.71 -16.25 -6.26
CA ARG A 66 2.47 -16.34 -5.01
C ARG A 66 3.34 -17.60 -4.90
N GLU A 67 2.78 -18.76 -5.23
CA GLU A 67 3.45 -20.07 -5.18
C GLU A 67 4.53 -20.19 -6.25
N PHE A 68 4.30 -19.61 -7.42
CA PHE A 68 5.30 -19.55 -8.48
C PHE A 68 6.53 -18.74 -8.02
N TYR A 69 6.33 -17.55 -7.46
CA TYR A 69 7.41 -16.72 -6.92
C TYR A 69 8.21 -17.46 -5.84
N ARG A 70 7.51 -18.15 -4.93
CA ARG A 70 8.13 -19.01 -3.90
C ARG A 70 8.98 -20.12 -4.50
N ARG A 71 8.48 -20.83 -5.52
CA ARG A 71 9.22 -21.93 -6.18
C ARG A 71 10.49 -21.46 -6.87
N VAL A 72 10.46 -20.29 -7.49
CA VAL A 72 11.63 -19.73 -8.22
C VAL A 72 12.53 -18.87 -7.33
N GLY A 73 12.29 -18.82 -6.02
CA GLY A 73 13.09 -18.07 -5.05
C GLY A 73 13.04 -16.55 -5.22
N LYS A 74 12.00 -16.01 -5.88
CA LYS A 74 11.84 -14.56 -6.12
C LYS A 74 10.92 -13.94 -5.07
N ALA A 75 11.21 -12.68 -4.72
CA ALA A 75 10.35 -11.90 -3.84
C ALA A 75 8.96 -11.69 -4.48
N TRP A 76 7.90 -12.08 -3.78
CA TRP A 76 6.52 -11.86 -4.22
C TRP A 76 6.12 -10.41 -3.95
N LYS A 77 6.48 -9.52 -4.89
CA LYS A 77 6.24 -8.08 -4.82
C LYS A 77 5.73 -7.57 -6.16
N ARG A 78 4.88 -6.54 -6.13
CA ARG A 78 4.37 -5.82 -7.30
C ARG A 78 4.39 -4.32 -7.01
N GLY A 79 4.93 -3.53 -7.92
CA GLY A 79 5.01 -2.08 -7.80
C GLY A 79 4.11 -1.40 -8.83
N TYR A 80 3.43 -0.34 -8.39
CA TYR A 80 2.62 0.54 -9.23
C TYR A 80 3.06 1.97 -9.00
N LEU A 81 3.14 2.76 -10.07
CA LEU A 81 3.36 4.20 -10.01
C LEU A 81 2.09 4.89 -10.48
N LEU A 82 1.48 5.68 -9.60
CA LEU A 82 0.28 6.44 -9.90
C LEU A 82 0.67 7.92 -10.00
N TYR A 83 0.52 8.51 -11.18
CA TYR A 83 0.89 9.90 -11.43
C TYR A 83 -0.26 10.65 -12.11
N GLY A 84 -0.26 11.98 -11.94
CA GLY A 84 -1.27 12.88 -12.49
C GLY A 84 -1.68 13.98 -11.52
N PRO A 85 -2.50 14.94 -11.96
CA PRO A 85 -2.90 16.10 -11.15
C PRO A 85 -3.47 15.73 -9.77
N HIS A 86 -3.39 16.65 -8.81
CA HIS A 86 -4.05 16.46 -7.51
C HIS A 86 -5.57 16.31 -7.71
N GLY A 87 -6.22 15.49 -6.88
CA GLY A 87 -7.67 15.27 -6.96
C GLY A 87 -8.15 14.28 -8.02
N THR A 88 -7.28 13.62 -8.80
CA THR A 88 -7.67 12.59 -9.79
C THR A 88 -8.01 11.21 -9.20
N GLY A 89 -8.18 11.12 -7.87
CA GLY A 89 -8.62 9.88 -7.22
C GLY A 89 -7.54 8.81 -7.05
N LYS A 90 -6.25 9.17 -7.07
CA LYS A 90 -5.13 8.21 -6.84
C LYS A 90 -5.28 7.44 -5.52
N SER A 91 -5.52 8.13 -4.41
CA SER A 91 -5.73 7.49 -3.10
C SER A 91 -7.02 6.66 -3.05
N SER A 92 -8.06 7.06 -3.77
CA SER A 92 -9.29 6.28 -3.94
C SER A 92 -9.04 4.99 -4.75
N LEU A 93 -8.16 5.03 -5.75
CA LEU A 93 -7.75 3.87 -6.51
C LEU A 93 -6.97 2.89 -5.62
N ILE A 94 -6.02 3.37 -4.81
CA ILE A 94 -5.31 2.56 -3.82
C ILE A 94 -6.30 1.88 -2.86
N SER A 95 -7.27 2.64 -2.34
CA SER A 95 -8.32 2.10 -1.47
C SER A 95 -9.17 1.03 -2.16
N SER A 96 -9.47 1.22 -3.45
CA SER A 96 -10.18 0.23 -4.27
C SER A 96 -9.36 -1.05 -4.46
N MET A 97 -8.04 -0.92 -4.70
CA MET A 97 -7.13 -2.06 -4.80
C MET A 97 -7.03 -2.81 -3.46
N ALA A 98 -6.92 -2.10 -2.35
CA ALA A 98 -6.92 -2.69 -1.01
C ALA A 98 -8.20 -3.50 -0.78
N ASN A 99 -9.37 -2.90 -1.05
CA ASN A 99 -10.68 -3.52 -0.91
C ASN A 99 -10.83 -4.78 -1.78
N TYR A 100 -10.35 -4.72 -3.02
CA TYR A 100 -10.37 -5.83 -3.95
C TYR A 100 -9.49 -6.99 -3.48
N LEU A 101 -8.27 -6.70 -3.02
CA LEU A 101 -7.30 -7.70 -2.58
C LEU A 101 -7.51 -8.20 -1.13
N LYS A 102 -8.32 -7.48 -0.33
CA LYS A 102 -8.42 -7.62 1.12
C LYS A 102 -7.07 -7.43 1.83
N PHE A 103 -6.31 -6.44 1.37
CA PHE A 103 -4.96 -6.14 1.87
C PHE A 103 -4.98 -4.96 2.84
N ASN A 104 -4.12 -5.04 3.87
CA ASN A 104 -3.91 -3.89 4.75
C ASN A 104 -3.16 -2.78 4.01
N VAL A 105 -3.41 -1.52 4.35
CA VAL A 105 -2.70 -0.37 3.76
C VAL A 105 -1.71 0.16 4.77
N TYR A 106 -0.48 0.43 4.33
CA TYR A 106 0.57 1.07 5.11
C TYR A 106 0.91 2.37 4.41
N ASP A 107 0.59 3.48 5.05
CA ASP A 107 0.85 4.82 4.55
C ASP A 107 2.20 5.30 5.08
N LEU A 108 3.17 5.42 4.18
CA LEU A 108 4.55 5.78 4.50
C LEU A 108 4.82 7.22 4.05
N GLU A 109 4.74 8.15 4.99
CA GLU A 109 5.14 9.52 4.78
C GLU A 109 6.66 9.65 4.83
N LEU A 110 7.32 9.66 3.68
CA LEU A 110 8.79 9.72 3.59
C LEU A 110 9.39 10.96 4.27
N ALA A 111 8.69 12.09 4.23
CA ALA A 111 9.13 13.34 4.86
C ALA A 111 9.33 13.22 6.38
N SER A 112 8.63 12.30 7.03
CA SER A 112 8.75 12.06 8.48
C SER A 112 9.97 11.21 8.87
N ILE A 113 10.63 10.57 7.90
CA ILE A 113 11.67 9.55 8.13
C ILE A 113 13.07 10.12 7.90
N HIS A 114 13.79 10.32 9.01
CA HIS A 114 15.11 10.96 9.00
C HIS A 114 16.29 9.95 9.07
N SER A 115 16.02 8.64 9.05
CA SER A 115 17.06 7.62 9.15
C SER A 115 16.76 6.36 8.34
N ASN A 116 17.77 5.88 7.62
CA ASN A 116 17.73 4.60 6.90
C ASN A 116 17.44 3.40 7.83
N SER A 117 17.89 3.46 9.08
CA SER A 117 17.61 2.41 10.07
C SER A 117 16.12 2.33 10.39
N LYS A 118 15.47 3.49 10.52
CA LYS A 118 14.03 3.61 10.79
C LYS A 118 13.21 3.15 9.59
N LEU A 119 13.58 3.57 8.38
CA LEU A 119 12.95 3.10 7.15
C LEU A 119 13.02 1.57 7.05
N ARG A 120 14.20 0.97 7.27
CA ARG A 120 14.36 -0.49 7.26
C ARG A 120 13.49 -1.18 8.30
N SER A 121 13.42 -0.64 9.52
CA SER A 121 12.58 -1.18 10.59
C SER A 121 11.08 -1.15 10.23
N LEU A 122 10.61 -0.05 9.63
CA LEU A 122 9.23 0.08 9.16
C LEU A 122 8.92 -0.92 8.04
N LEU A 123 9.82 -1.04 7.05
CA LEU A 123 9.65 -1.97 5.94
C LEU A 123 9.62 -3.45 6.38
N VAL A 124 10.41 -3.80 7.40
CA VAL A 124 10.47 -5.17 7.95
C VAL A 124 9.26 -5.49 8.83
N SER A 125 8.71 -4.49 9.54
CA SER A 125 7.53 -4.66 10.40
C SER A 125 6.20 -4.69 9.65
N THR A 126 6.21 -4.40 8.35
CA THR A 126 5.03 -4.53 7.47
C THR A 126 4.54 -5.97 7.37
N SER A 127 3.26 -6.20 7.66
CA SER A 127 2.65 -7.53 7.55
C SER A 127 2.56 -8.01 6.09
N ASN A 128 2.58 -9.32 5.87
CA ASN A 128 2.22 -9.93 4.58
C ASN A 128 0.82 -9.50 4.11
N ARG A 129 0.57 -9.57 2.79
CA ARG A 129 -0.72 -9.20 2.17
C ARG A 129 -1.12 -7.76 2.50
N SER A 130 -0.22 -6.85 2.15
CA SER A 130 -0.33 -5.42 2.39
C SER A 130 0.01 -4.62 1.13
N ILE A 131 -0.47 -3.39 1.09
CA ILE A 131 -0.09 -2.36 0.14
C ILE A 131 0.70 -1.31 0.92
N LEU A 132 1.95 -1.07 0.52
CA LEU A 132 2.76 0.04 1.01
C LEU A 132 2.57 1.22 0.07
N VAL A 133 2.06 2.32 0.61
CA VAL A 133 1.85 3.58 -0.10
C VAL A 133 3.00 4.50 0.25
N ILE A 134 3.58 5.12 -0.77
CA ILE A 134 4.63 6.11 -0.64
C ILE A 134 4.14 7.32 -1.42
N GLU A 135 3.74 8.36 -0.69
CA GLU A 135 3.26 9.62 -1.30
C GLU A 135 4.40 10.62 -1.49
N ASP A 136 4.16 11.63 -2.34
CA ASP A 136 5.04 12.80 -2.58
C ASP A 136 6.52 12.49 -2.88
N ILE A 137 6.77 11.42 -3.64
CA ILE A 137 8.13 11.06 -4.08
C ILE A 137 8.82 12.20 -4.86
N ASP A 138 8.05 13.01 -5.59
CA ASP A 138 8.55 14.08 -6.43
C ASP A 138 9.03 15.30 -5.61
N CYS A 139 8.35 15.59 -4.49
CA CYS A 139 8.68 16.72 -3.60
C CYS A 139 10.04 16.55 -2.90
N SER A 140 10.52 15.31 -2.74
CA SER A 140 11.81 15.03 -2.12
C SER A 140 13.01 15.33 -3.02
N ILE A 141 12.82 15.34 -4.34
CA ILE A 141 13.89 15.46 -5.34
C ILE A 141 14.09 16.94 -5.74
N GLU A 142 13.02 17.71 -5.90
CA GLU A 142 13.11 19.13 -6.30
C GLU A 142 13.80 20.04 -5.27
N LEU A 143 13.89 19.63 -4.00
CA LEU A 143 14.60 20.40 -2.96
C LEU A 143 16.13 20.29 -3.07
N GLN A 144 16.67 19.29 -3.78
CA GLN A 144 18.12 19.15 -3.96
C GLN A 144 18.67 19.97 -5.13
N ASP A 145 17.88 20.21 -6.17
CA ASP A 145 18.32 20.97 -7.36
C ASP A 145 18.29 22.50 -7.18
N ARG A 146 17.63 23.02 -6.13
CA ARG A 146 17.55 24.47 -5.85
C ARG A 146 18.61 24.99 -4.87
N GLN A 147 19.45 24.11 -4.30
CA GLN A 147 20.55 24.49 -3.40
C GLN A 147 21.89 24.62 -4.15
N SER A 148 21.91 24.42 -5.46
CA SER A 148 23.07 24.59 -6.34
C SER A 148 22.86 25.70 -7.37
N SER A 149 22.55 26.91 -6.90
CA SER A 149 22.65 28.15 -7.68
C SER A 149 23.06 29.32 -6.79
#